data_AF-A0A069PBE5-F1
#
_entry.id   AF-A0A069PBE5-F1
#
_cell.length_a   1.000
_cell.length_b   1.000
_cell.length_c   1.000
_cell.angle_alpha   90.00
_cell.angle_beta   90.00
_cell.angle_gamma   90.00
#
_symmetry.space_group_name_H-M   'P 1'
#
loop_
_entity.id
_entity.type
_entity.pdbx_description
1 polymer ?
#
loop_
_entity_poly.entity_id
_entity_poly.type
_entity_poly.pdbx_seq_one_letter_code
_entity_poly.pdbx_strand_id
1 'polypeptide(L)' 'MLTDQKQMRCGGCGGETFKVFTADRSVRLVVQCQGCMSTSFIEPQPAKLQIEWGEGDGRITVF' A
#
# COMPACT_ATOMS: atom_id res chain seq x y z
N MET A 1 14.81 -12.85 -12.77
CA MET A 1 14.69 -13.34 -11.37
C MET A 1 14.72 -12.11 -10.47
N LEU A 2 13.81 -11.95 -9.50
CA LEU A 2 13.91 -10.87 -8.52
C LEU A 2 14.99 -11.24 -7.50
N THR A 3 16.17 -10.62 -7.61
CA THR A 3 17.38 -11.05 -6.88
C THR A 3 17.57 -10.41 -5.50
N ASP A 4 16.68 -9.53 -5.05
CA ASP A 4 16.84 -8.77 -3.79
C ASP A 4 15.56 -8.74 -2.92
N GLN A 5 14.76 -9.80 -2.96
CA GLN A 5 13.57 -9.84 -2.10
C GLN A 5 13.95 -10.13 -0.65
N LYS A 6 13.74 -9.15 0.23
CA LYS A 6 13.71 -9.38 1.67
C LYS A 6 12.33 -9.92 2.07
N GLN A 7 12.33 -11.06 2.74
CA GLN A 7 11.10 -11.65 3.27
C GLN A 7 10.51 -10.74 4.36
N MET A 8 9.19 -10.54 4.31
CA MET A 8 8.45 -9.76 5.30
C MET A 8 8.46 -10.50 6.65
N ARG A 9 8.67 -9.75 7.74
CA ARG A 9 8.58 -10.25 9.12
C ARG A 9 7.68 -9.37 9.96
N CYS A 10 6.92 -9.99 10.85
CA CYS A 10 6.07 -9.26 11.79
C CYS A 10 6.96 -8.52 12.80
N GLY A 11 6.79 -7.19 12.92
CA GLY A 11 7.56 -6.38 13.88
C GLY A 11 7.29 -6.73 15.35
N GLY A 12 6.15 -7.37 15.65
CA GLY A 12 5.80 -7.76 17.01
C GLY A 12 6.33 -9.13 17.44
N CYS A 13 6.24 -10.15 16.57
CA CYS A 13 6.60 -11.53 16.94
C CYS A 13 7.64 -12.20 16.03
N GLY A 14 8.15 -11.49 15.02
CA GLY A 14 9.11 -12.03 14.04
C GLY A 14 8.54 -13.04 13.04
N GLY A 15 7.24 -13.37 13.14
CA GLY A 15 6.60 -14.37 12.27
C GLY A 15 6.59 -13.97 10.80
N GLU A 16 6.65 -14.97 9.92
CA GLU A 16 6.79 -14.81 8.47
C GLU A 16 5.52 -15.23 7.69
N THR A 17 4.55 -15.83 8.38
CA THR A 17 3.29 -16.28 7.78
C THR A 17 2.20 -15.21 7.95
N PHE A 18 1.61 -14.82 6.83
CA PHE A 18 0.56 -13.81 6.79
C PHE A 18 -0.66 -14.30 6.01
N LYS A 19 -1.85 -13.91 6.48
CA LYS A 19 -3.09 -14.04 5.73
C LYS A 19 -3.45 -12.69 5.14
N VAL A 20 -3.78 -12.67 3.85
CA VAL A 20 -4.15 -11.45 3.11
C VAL A 20 -5.61 -11.54 2.69
N PHE A 21 -6.37 -10.48 2.93
CA PHE A 21 -7.78 -10.39 2.53
C PHE A 21 -8.21 -8.95 2.32
N THR A 22 -9.25 -8.73 1.51
CA THR A 22 -9.84 -7.41 1.31
C THR A 22 -10.75 -7.06 2.49
N ALA A 23 -10.56 -5.89 3.10
CA ALA A 23 -11.41 -5.43 4.19
C ALA A 23 -12.80 -4.99 3.67
N ASP A 24 -12.84 -4.24 2.57
CA ASP A 24 -14.02 -3.49 2.14
C ASP A 24 -14.14 -3.43 0.60
N ARG A 25 -15.20 -2.79 0.08
CA ARG A 25 -15.35 -2.45 -1.36
C ARG A 25 -14.32 -1.41 -1.84
N SER A 26 -13.66 -0.73 -0.90
CA SER A 26 -12.49 0.11 -1.14
C SER A 26 -11.24 -0.76 -1.21
N VAL A 27 -10.26 -0.35 -1.99
CA VAL A 27 -9.04 -1.10 -2.38
C VAL A 27 -8.05 -1.27 -1.21
N ARG A 28 -8.54 -1.66 -0.03
CA ARG A 28 -7.76 -1.85 1.19
C ARG A 28 -7.45 -3.33 1.37
N LEU A 29 -6.17 -3.66 1.40
CA LEU A 29 -5.69 -5.00 1.72
C LEU A 29 -5.32 -5.08 3.20
N VAL A 30 -5.90 -6.04 3.91
CA VAL A 30 -5.50 -6.39 5.26
C VAL A 30 -4.42 -7.46 5.19
N VAL A 31 -3.36 -7.27 5.97
CA VAL A 31 -2.27 -8.22 6.15
C VAL A 31 -2.24 -8.62 7.61
N GLN A 32 -2.63 -9.86 7.92
CA GLN A 32 -2.70 -10.37 9.29
C GLN A 32 -1.58 -11.39 9.55
N CYS A 33 -0.75 -11.12 10.57
CA CYS A 33 0.23 -12.10 11.04
C CYS A 33 -0.46 -13.30 11.67
N GLN A 34 -0.09 -14.52 11.27
CA GLN A 34 -0.69 -15.75 11.82
C GLN A 34 -0.07 -16.19 13.16
N GLY A 35 1.01 -15.54 13.60
CA GLY A 35 1.66 -15.82 14.90
C GLY A 35 1.02 -15.05 16.06
N CYS A 36 0.90 -13.73 15.93
CA CYS A 36 0.38 -12.85 16.98
C CYS A 36 -0.97 -12.20 16.65
N MET A 37 -1.57 -12.52 15.50
CA MET A 37 -2.85 -11.97 15.02
C MET A 37 -2.87 -10.45 14.78
N SER A 38 -1.72 -9.78 14.87
CA SER A 38 -1.58 -8.35 14.54
C SER A 38 -1.91 -8.11 13.06
N THR A 39 -2.64 -7.01 12.80
CA THR A 39 -3.10 -6.61 11.47
C THR A 39 -2.46 -5.31 11.03
N SER A 40 -1.98 -5.29 9.78
CA SER A 40 -1.54 -4.10 9.06
C SER A 40 -2.39 -3.88 7.83
N PHE A 41 -2.35 -2.67 7.27
CA PHE A 41 -3.16 -2.30 6.11
C PHE A 41 -2.28 -1.75 4.99
N ILE A 42 -2.55 -2.20 3.77
CA ILE A 42 -2.01 -1.61 2.55
C ILE A 42 -3.17 -0.88 1.88
N GLU A 43 -3.02 0.43 1.76
CA GLU A 43 -4.02 1.33 1.20
C GLU A 43 -3.36 2.16 0.09
N PRO A 44 -3.90 2.15 -1.14
CA PRO A 44 -3.46 3.08 -2.17
C PRO A 44 -3.80 4.49 -1.71
N GLN A 45 -2.78 5.33 -1.58
CA GLN A 45 -2.99 6.76 -1.38
C GLN A 45 -3.35 7.39 -2.73
N PRO A 46 -4.38 8.26 -2.79
CA PRO A 46 -4.65 9.03 -4.00
C PRO A 46 -3.40 9.80 -4.42
N ALA A 47 -3.07 9.76 -5.71
CA ALA A 47 -1.97 10.54 -6.25
C ALA A 47 -2.25 12.04 -5.99
N LYS A 48 -1.32 12.72 -5.33
CA LYS A 48 -1.37 14.19 -5.21
C LYS A 48 -0.83 14.79 -6.49
N LEU A 49 -1.71 15.31 -7.34
CA LEU A 49 -1.33 16.11 -8.49
C LEU A 49 -1.28 17.58 -8.07
N GLN A 50 -0.11 18.20 -8.17
CA GLN A 50 0.07 19.64 -8.00
C GLN A 50 0.46 20.21 -9.36
N ILE A 51 -0.26 21.24 -9.79
CA ILE A 51 0.07 21.98 -11.01
C ILE A 51 0.53 23.37 -10.59
N GLU A 52 1.78 23.68 -10.88
CA GLU A 52 2.33 25.02 -10.72
C GLU A 52 2.36 25.67 -12.10
N TRP A 53 1.55 26.71 -12.27
CA TRP A 53 1.52 27.51 -13.48
C TRP A 53 2.45 28.71 -13.33
N GLY A 54 3.31 28.94 -14.33
CA GLY A 54 3.77 30.30 -14.65
C GLY A 54 2.67 31.09 -15.38
N GLU A 55 3.00 32.19 -16.06
CA GLU A 55 2.06 33.06 -16.81
C GLU A 55 1.50 32.43 -18.12
N GLY A 56 0.94 31.22 -18.07
CA GLY A 56 0.37 30.61 -19.28
C GLY A 56 -0.67 29.53 -19.01
N ASP A 57 -1.67 29.48 -19.89
CA ASP A 57 -2.80 28.56 -19.80
C ASP A 57 -2.39 27.14 -20.19
N GLY A 58 -2.55 26.17 -19.28
CA GLY A 58 -2.49 24.78 -19.66
C GLY A 58 -3.63 23.95 -19.10
N ARG A 59 -3.78 22.77 -19.69
CA ARG A 59 -4.79 21.77 -19.33
C ARG A 59 -4.15 20.41 -19.21
N ILE A 60 -4.53 19.68 -18.17
CA ILE A 60 -4.37 18.23 -18.10
C ILE A 60 -5.71 17.62 -17.70
N THR A 61 -6.10 16.55 -18.38
CA THR A 61 -7.22 15.67 -18.01
C THR A 61 -6.63 14.36 -17.52
N VAL A 62 -7.12 13.84 -16.40
CA VAL A 62 -6.70 12.53 -15.86
C VAL A 62 -7.94 11.68 -15.64
N PHE A 63 -7.86 10.41 -16.06
CA PHE A 63 -8.87 9.36 -15.86
C PHE A 63 -8.59 8.58 -14.57
#